data_AF-A0A2P6M9T2-F1
#
_entry.id   AF-A0A2P6M9T2-F1
#
_cell.length_a   1.000
_cell.length_b   1.000
_cell.length_c   1.000
_cell.angle_alpha   90.00
_cell.angle_beta   90.00
_cell.angle_gamma   90.00
#
_symmetry.space_group_name_H-M   'P 1'
#
loop_
_entity.id
_entity.type
_entity.pdbx_description
1 polymer ?
#
loop_
_entity_poly.entity_id
_entity_poly.type
_entity_poly.pdbx_seq_one_letter_code
_entity_poly.pdbx_strand_id
1 'polypeptide(L)'
;MEMMVTLLAQARQMMLQRQAKAVAKAIRAMDPSQRKATADQTLAEIQAAAVLPQPHWHGCSEPMMYRPWSPVAGTAARRCNDRSIQLRLRSTALWLAVVYHETRQTPHAGLQGVHRQVLGLLRELRESSKSTPAAEAAWFKAAA
;
A
#
# COMPACT_ATOMS: atom_id res chain seq x y z
N MET A 1 0.73 -12.20 -26.50
CA MET A 1 1.47 -11.66 -25.34
C MET A 1 0.64 -10.60 -24.62
N GLU A 2 0.17 -9.56 -25.32
CA GLU A 2 -0.77 -8.54 -24.81
C GLU A 2 -1.93 -9.11 -23.97
N MET A 3 -2.71 -10.06 -24.52
CA MET A 3 -3.84 -10.68 -23.78
C MET A 3 -3.44 -11.36 -22.46
N MET A 4 -2.23 -11.92 -22.40
CA MET A 4 -1.74 -12.61 -21.20
C MET A 4 -1.32 -11.58 -20.14
N VAL A 5 -0.67 -10.49 -20.54
CA VAL A 5 -0.32 -9.37 -19.67
C VAL A 5 -1.58 -8.70 -19.12
N THR A 6 -2.59 -8.45 -19.96
CA THR A 6 -3.86 -7.87 -19.52
C THR A 6 -4.60 -8.79 -18.54
N LEU A 7 -4.61 -10.11 -18.79
CA LEU A 7 -5.25 -11.08 -17.91
C LEU A 7 -4.54 -11.18 -16.55
N LEU A 8 -3.20 -11.16 -16.55
CA LEU A 8 -2.40 -11.11 -15.33
C LEU A 8 -2.64 -9.80 -14.56
N ALA A 9 -2.69 -8.66 -15.24
CA ALA A 9 -2.98 -7.37 -14.62
C ALA A 9 -4.39 -7.32 -14.01
N GLN A 10 -5.37 -7.92 -14.67
CA GLN A 10 -6.74 -8.03 -14.16
C GLN A 10 -6.83 -8.97 -12.95
N ALA A 11 -6.11 -10.09 -12.97
CA ALA A 11 -6.01 -10.98 -11.81
C ALA A 11 -5.36 -10.26 -10.61
N ARG A 12 -4.28 -9.50 -10.86
CA ARG A 12 -3.62 -8.68 -9.84
C ARG A 12 -4.56 -7.61 -9.30
N GLN A 13 -5.30 -6.92 -10.16
CA GLN A 13 -6.32 -5.96 -9.75
C GLN A 13 -7.34 -6.58 -8.80
N MET A 14 -7.94 -7.72 -9.16
CA MET A 14 -8.93 -8.40 -8.31
C MET A 14 -8.35 -8.79 -6.95
N MET A 15 -7.10 -9.28 -6.92
CA MET A 15 -6.39 -9.59 -5.69
C MET A 15 -6.21 -8.33 -4.83
N LEU A 16 -5.70 -7.24 -5.39
CA LEU A 16 -5.46 -5.99 -4.66
C LEU A 16 -6.76 -5.37 -4.15
N GLN A 17 -7.85 -5.43 -4.91
CA GLN A 17 -9.16 -4.95 -4.46
C GLN A 17 -9.69 -5.73 -3.25
N ARG A 18 -9.51 -7.07 -3.24
CA ARG A 18 -9.87 -7.88 -2.07
C ARG A 18 -9.02 -7.53 -0.86
N GLN A 19 -7.73 -7.30 -1.05
CA GLN A 19 -6.82 -6.89 0.02
C GLN A 19 -7.14 -5.49 0.55
N ALA A 20 -7.46 -4.55 -0.33
CA ALA A 20 -7.85 -3.20 0.05
C ALA A 20 -9.05 -3.19 0.99
N LYS A 21 -10.05 -4.08 0.78
CA LYS A 21 -11.17 -4.25 1.71
C LYS A 21 -10.74 -4.74 3.09
N ALA A 22 -9.80 -5.70 3.14
CA ALA A 22 -9.28 -6.21 4.41
C ALA A 22 -8.47 -5.14 5.16
N VAL A 23 -7.64 -4.38 4.43
CA VAL A 23 -6.84 -3.29 4.98
C VAL A 23 -7.73 -2.14 5.46
N ALA A 24 -8.75 -1.76 4.70
CA ALA A 24 -9.73 -0.75 5.11
C ALA A 24 -10.42 -1.15 6.43
N LYS A 25 -10.80 -2.43 6.56
CA LYS A 25 -11.36 -2.96 7.81
C LYS A 25 -10.37 -2.85 8.97
N ALA A 26 -9.09 -3.16 8.73
CA ALA A 26 -8.05 -3.04 9.74
C ALA A 26 -7.84 -1.58 10.18
N ILE A 27 -7.77 -0.64 9.25
CA ILE A 27 -7.63 0.82 9.52
C ILE A 27 -8.80 1.33 10.37
N ARG A 28 -10.03 0.94 10.03
CA ARG A 28 -11.23 1.36 10.77
C ARG A 28 -11.28 0.81 12.20
N ALA A 29 -10.71 -0.38 12.41
CA ALA A 29 -10.60 -1.00 13.73
C ALA A 29 -9.48 -0.41 14.61
N MET A 30 -8.61 0.45 14.07
CA MET A 30 -7.52 1.08 14.83
C MET A 30 -8.01 2.29 15.63
N ASP A 31 -7.40 2.47 16.80
CA ASP A 31 -7.54 3.67 17.62
C ASP A 31 -6.89 4.90 16.95
N PRO A 32 -7.28 6.13 17.29
CA PRO A 32 -6.70 7.34 16.70
C PRO A 32 -5.17 7.44 16.85
N SER A 33 -4.62 7.00 17.99
CA SER A 33 -3.17 6.96 18.23
C SER A 33 -2.45 5.95 17.32
N GLN A 34 -3.06 4.78 17.11
CA GLN A 34 -2.55 3.72 16.24
C GLN A 34 -2.61 4.15 14.76
N ARG A 35 -3.66 4.86 14.34
CA ARG A 35 -3.78 5.41 12.98
C ARG A 35 -2.67 6.40 12.69
N LYS A 36 -2.39 7.33 13.62
CA LYS A 36 -1.28 8.28 13.48
C LYS A 36 0.07 7.55 13.36
N ALA A 37 0.36 6.62 14.27
CA ALA A 37 1.60 5.84 14.21
C ALA A 37 1.73 5.05 12.89
N THR A 38 0.63 4.49 12.40
CA THR A 38 0.59 3.76 11.12
C THR A 38 0.80 4.70 9.93
N ALA A 39 0.25 5.91 9.97
CA ALA A 39 0.46 6.92 8.92
C ALA A 39 1.94 7.35 8.85
N ASP A 40 2.55 7.63 9.99
CA ASP A 40 3.98 7.98 10.08
C ASP A 40 4.86 6.82 9.58
N GLN A 41 4.54 5.59 9.98
CA GLN A 41 5.24 4.40 9.50
C GLN A 41 5.05 4.19 7.99
N THR A 42 3.85 4.44 7.47
CA THR A 42 3.58 4.30 6.03
C THR A 42 4.42 5.26 5.21
N LEU A 43 4.58 6.51 5.68
CA LEU A 43 5.48 7.47 5.02
C LEU A 43 6.92 6.97 4.99
N ALA A 44 7.42 6.51 6.14
CA ALA A 44 8.79 5.98 6.24
C ALA A 44 9.01 4.79 5.29
N GLU A 45 8.04 3.89 5.18
CA GLU A 45 8.11 2.74 4.27
C GLU A 45 8.03 3.17 2.78
N ILE A 46 7.22 4.19 2.44
CA ILE A 46 7.18 4.74 1.07
C ILE A 46 8.53 5.37 0.69
N GLN A 47 9.14 6.13 1.61
CA GLN A 47 10.44 6.77 1.40
C GLN A 47 11.56 5.73 1.30
N ALA A 48 11.56 4.73 2.18
CA ALA A 48 12.53 3.64 2.14
C ALA A 48 12.45 2.86 0.82
N ALA A 49 11.22 2.59 0.34
CA ALA A 49 11.00 1.94 -0.94
C ALA A 49 11.46 2.78 -2.14
N ALA A 50 11.33 4.11 -2.09
CA ALA A 50 11.62 5.00 -3.21
C ALA A 50 13.11 4.98 -3.64
N VAL A 51 14.02 4.67 -2.72
CA VAL A 51 15.47 4.62 -2.99
C VAL A 51 15.89 3.29 -3.65
N LEU A 52 15.02 2.28 -3.65
CA LEU A 52 15.33 0.97 -4.23
C LEU A 52 15.23 1.00 -5.77
N PRO A 53 16.03 0.18 -6.47
CA PRO A 53 15.93 0.03 -7.92
C PRO A 53 14.52 -0.37 -8.39
N GLN A 54 13.82 -1.16 -7.56
CA GLN A 54 12.44 -1.56 -7.79
C GLN A 54 11.62 -1.32 -6.51
N PRO A 55 11.00 -0.13 -6.36
CA PRO A 55 10.30 0.26 -5.12
C PRO A 55 9.17 -0.69 -4.71
N HIS A 56 8.48 -1.27 -5.69
CA HIS A 56 7.40 -2.23 -5.45
C HIS A 56 7.88 -3.60 -4.92
N TRP A 57 9.20 -3.85 -4.85
CA TRP A 57 9.80 -5.04 -4.24
C TRP A 57 10.24 -4.81 -2.79
N HIS A 58 9.96 -3.64 -2.23
CA HIS A 58 10.31 -3.34 -0.84
C HIS A 58 9.79 -4.42 0.13
N GLY A 59 10.67 -4.87 1.04
CA GLY A 59 10.40 -5.96 1.98
C GLY A 59 10.49 -7.39 1.41
N CYS A 60 10.89 -7.57 0.15
CA CYS A 60 11.17 -8.88 -0.42
C CYS A 60 12.63 -9.28 -0.15
N SER A 61 12.84 -10.47 0.44
CA SER A 61 14.17 -11.03 0.69
C SER A 61 14.70 -11.91 -0.44
N GLU A 62 13.83 -12.34 -1.35
CA GLU A 62 14.17 -13.27 -2.44
C GLU A 62 14.26 -12.57 -3.80
N PRO A 63 15.21 -12.97 -4.67
CA PRO A 63 15.31 -12.45 -6.03
C PRO A 63 14.12 -12.89 -6.89
N MET A 64 13.45 -11.93 -7.53
CA MET A 64 12.15 -12.13 -8.20
C MET A 64 12.24 -12.10 -9.74
N MET A 65 13.28 -12.72 -10.33
CA MET A 65 13.58 -12.60 -11.78
C MET A 65 12.40 -12.86 -12.73
N TYR A 66 11.44 -13.72 -12.35
CA TYR A 66 10.33 -14.13 -13.23
C TYR A 66 8.95 -13.70 -12.74
N ARG A 67 8.85 -12.84 -11.71
CA ARG A 67 7.56 -12.38 -11.18
C ARG A 67 7.30 -10.91 -11.50
N PRO A 68 6.17 -10.58 -12.14
CA PRO A 68 5.82 -9.20 -12.46
C PRO A 68 5.46 -8.36 -11.22
N TRP A 69 5.07 -9.00 -10.11
CA TRP A 69 4.68 -8.32 -8.87
C TRP A 69 5.24 -9.00 -7.63
N SER A 70 5.45 -8.19 -6.59
CA SER A 70 5.91 -8.65 -5.29
C SER A 70 4.84 -9.46 -4.53
N PRO A 71 5.22 -10.55 -3.84
CA PRO A 71 4.35 -11.28 -2.92
C PRO A 71 4.14 -10.53 -1.61
N VAL A 72 4.93 -9.49 -1.33
CA VAL A 72 4.91 -8.72 -0.08
C VAL A 72 3.53 -8.13 0.18
N ALA A 73 2.84 -7.62 -0.85
CA ALA A 73 1.46 -7.17 -0.71
C ALA A 73 0.54 -8.31 -0.22
N GLY A 74 0.71 -9.52 -0.73
CA GLY A 74 -0.04 -10.69 -0.28
C GLY A 74 0.23 -11.09 1.16
N THR A 75 1.50 -11.09 1.58
CA THR A 75 1.87 -11.44 2.96
C THR A 75 1.43 -10.35 3.93
N ALA A 76 1.64 -9.08 3.60
CA ALA A 76 1.25 -7.94 4.42
C ALA A 76 -0.28 -7.87 4.61
N ALA A 77 -1.07 -8.07 3.55
CA ALA A 77 -2.53 -8.09 3.64
C ALA A 77 -3.06 -9.21 4.57
N ARG A 78 -2.43 -10.39 4.58
CA ARG A 78 -2.79 -11.47 5.51
C ARG A 78 -2.50 -11.08 6.97
N ARG A 79 -1.35 -10.46 7.21
CA ARG A 79 -0.91 -10.03 8.54
C ARG A 79 -1.67 -8.82 9.10
N CYS A 80 -2.47 -8.13 8.28
CA CYS A 80 -3.37 -7.08 8.75
C CYS A 80 -4.49 -7.58 9.70
N ASN A 81 -4.69 -8.90 9.82
CA ASN A 81 -5.63 -9.48 10.78
C ASN A 81 -4.93 -10.25 11.91
N ASP A 82 -3.61 -10.11 12.05
CA ASP A 82 -2.88 -10.83 13.10
C ASP A 82 -3.27 -10.34 14.50
N ARG A 83 -3.14 -11.24 15.48
CA ARG A 83 -3.43 -10.97 16.90
C ARG A 83 -2.52 -9.88 17.47
N SER A 84 -1.26 -9.83 17.01
CA SER A 84 -0.31 -8.79 17.43
C SER A 84 -0.66 -7.45 16.79
N ILE A 85 -0.94 -6.45 17.63
CA ILE A 85 -1.24 -5.08 17.20
C ILE A 85 -0.05 -4.51 16.42
N GLN A 86 1.17 -4.63 16.95
CA GLN A 86 2.38 -4.11 16.29
C GLN A 86 2.57 -4.69 14.88
N LEU A 87 2.35 -6.00 14.73
CA LEU A 87 2.47 -6.65 13.44
C LEU A 87 1.39 -6.19 12.47
N ARG A 88 0.18 -5.95 12.97
CA ARG A 88 -0.95 -5.41 12.20
C ARG A 88 -0.68 -4.00 11.67
N LEU A 89 -0.21 -3.09 12.52
CA LEU A 89 0.12 -1.70 12.13
C LEU A 89 1.22 -1.70 11.08
N ARG A 90 2.33 -2.42 11.34
CA ARG A 90 3.45 -2.54 10.41
C ARG A 90 3.06 -3.14 9.07
N SER A 91 2.24 -4.20 9.09
CA SER A 91 1.81 -4.87 7.86
C SER A 91 0.84 -4.00 7.05
N THR A 92 0.01 -3.20 7.72
CA THR A 92 -0.86 -2.20 7.07
C THR A 92 -0.02 -1.15 6.36
N ALA A 93 0.99 -0.59 7.05
CA ALA A 93 1.90 0.40 6.48
C ALA A 93 2.69 -0.16 5.29
N LEU A 94 3.24 -1.36 5.42
CA LEU A 94 4.00 -2.03 4.35
C LEU A 94 3.12 -2.32 3.13
N TRP A 95 1.88 -2.76 3.34
CA TRP A 95 0.94 -3.00 2.24
C TRP A 95 0.66 -1.71 1.47
N LEU A 96 0.38 -0.61 2.17
CA LEU A 96 0.12 0.69 1.55
C LEU A 96 1.32 1.19 0.76
N ALA A 97 2.53 1.07 1.30
CA ALA A 97 3.76 1.52 0.64
C ALA A 97 4.04 0.74 -0.67
N VAL A 98 3.96 -0.60 -0.60
CA VAL A 98 4.22 -1.46 -1.77
C VAL A 98 3.17 -1.23 -2.86
N VAL A 99 1.89 -1.20 -2.51
CA VAL A 99 0.80 -1.05 -3.48
C VAL A 99 0.77 0.37 -4.07
N TYR A 100 1.15 1.39 -3.30
CA TYR A 100 1.33 2.74 -3.81
C TYR A 100 2.35 2.76 -4.97
N HIS A 101 3.55 2.21 -4.75
CA HIS A 101 4.59 2.15 -5.78
C HIS A 101 4.26 1.22 -6.94
N GLU A 102 3.52 0.14 -6.69
CA GLU A 102 3.07 -0.79 -7.73
C GLU A 102 2.05 -0.15 -8.69
N THR A 103 1.18 0.73 -8.17
CA THR A 103 0.02 1.25 -8.92
C THR A 103 0.22 2.67 -9.45
N ARG A 104 1.18 3.45 -8.94
CA ARG A 104 1.37 4.87 -9.30
C ARG A 104 1.67 5.14 -10.78
N GLN A 105 2.35 4.23 -11.47
CA GLN A 105 2.81 4.39 -12.86
C GLN A 105 2.16 3.36 -13.82
N THR A 106 1.05 2.76 -13.41
CA THR A 106 0.42 1.71 -14.21
C THR A 106 -0.39 2.28 -15.39
N PRO A 107 -0.25 1.71 -16.60
CA PRO A 107 -1.10 2.08 -17.75
C PRO A 107 -2.50 1.44 -17.66
N HIS A 108 -2.73 0.49 -16.75
CA HIS A 108 -4.00 -0.23 -16.66
C HIS A 108 -5.03 0.51 -15.80
N ALA A 109 -6.15 0.93 -16.40
CA ALA A 109 -7.23 1.67 -15.71
C ALA A 109 -7.74 0.96 -14.43
N GLY A 110 -7.78 -0.37 -14.43
CA GLY A 110 -8.17 -1.16 -13.26
C GLY A 110 -7.24 -0.97 -12.06
N LEU A 111 -5.92 -0.97 -12.29
CA LEU A 111 -4.91 -0.74 -11.26
C LEU A 111 -4.86 0.74 -10.86
N GLN A 112 -5.15 1.68 -11.75
CA GLN A 112 -5.36 3.09 -11.39
C GLN A 112 -6.57 3.27 -10.45
N GLY A 113 -7.62 2.46 -10.61
CA GLY A 113 -8.73 2.38 -9.67
C GLY A 113 -8.27 1.97 -8.27
N VAL A 114 -7.39 0.97 -8.18
CA VAL A 114 -6.77 0.55 -6.91
C VAL A 114 -5.90 1.67 -6.34
N HIS A 115 -5.13 2.38 -7.17
CA HIS A 115 -4.32 3.52 -6.73
C HIS A 115 -5.16 4.58 -6.03
N ARG A 116 -6.30 4.96 -6.62
CA ARG A 116 -7.23 5.91 -6.01
C ARG A 116 -7.80 5.41 -4.67
N GLN A 117 -8.07 4.11 -4.55
CA GLN A 117 -8.49 3.52 -3.28
C GLN A 117 -7.38 3.62 -2.22
N VAL A 118 -6.12 3.35 -2.59
CA VAL A 118 -4.96 3.47 -1.69
C VAL A 118 -4.80 4.91 -1.20
N LEU A 119 -4.89 5.90 -2.10
CA LEU A 119 -4.86 7.31 -1.72
C LEU A 119 -6.00 7.68 -0.76
N GLY A 120 -7.20 7.13 -0.99
CA GLY A 120 -8.33 7.29 -0.08
C GLY A 120 -8.07 6.70 1.31
N LEU A 121 -7.45 5.52 1.39
CA LEU A 121 -7.08 4.87 2.66
C LEU A 121 -5.97 5.63 3.40
N LEU A 122 -4.99 6.18 2.67
CA LEU A 122 -3.96 7.06 3.24
C LEU A 122 -4.58 8.31 3.84
N ARG A 123 -5.58 8.89 3.18
CA ARG A 123 -6.34 10.02 3.71
C ARG A 123 -7.16 9.63 4.94
N GLU A 124 -7.84 8.49 4.92
CA GLU A 124 -8.61 7.98 6.07
C GLU A 124 -7.72 7.75 7.30
N LEU A 125 -6.50 7.23 7.10
CA LEU A 125 -5.50 7.09 8.16
C LEU A 125 -5.07 8.43 8.76
N ARG A 126 -5.10 9.50 7.98
CA ARG A 126 -4.58 10.82 8.37
C ARG A 126 -5.66 11.78 8.86
N GLU A 127 -6.91 11.62 8.46
CA GLU A 127 -8.04 12.45 8.91
C GLU A 127 -8.23 12.38 10.43
N SER A 128 -7.87 11.25 11.08
CA SER A 128 -7.86 11.16 12.55
C SER A 128 -6.81 12.06 13.23
N SER A 129 -5.85 12.58 12.47
CA SER A 129 -4.80 13.48 12.92
C SER A 129 -4.97 14.83 12.21
N LYS A 130 -5.82 15.72 12.74
CA LYS A 130 -6.07 17.12 12.29
C LYS A 130 -5.09 17.59 11.19
N SER A 131 -5.42 17.26 9.95
CA SER A 131 -4.50 17.31 8.82
C SER A 131 -5.00 18.34 7.84
N THR A 132 -4.33 19.50 7.77
CA THR A 132 -4.66 20.54 6.80
C THR A 132 -4.30 20.08 5.37
N PRO A 133 -5.06 20.44 4.32
CA PRO A 133 -4.76 20.07 2.92
C PRO A 133 -3.33 20.44 2.46
N ALA A 134 -2.77 21.52 2.99
CA ALA A 134 -1.38 21.92 2.72
C ALA A 134 -0.36 20.90 3.24
N ALA A 135 -0.62 20.32 4.42
CA ALA A 135 0.22 19.26 4.97
C ALA A 135 0.06 17.96 4.16
N GLU A 136 -1.10 17.73 3.51
CA GLU A 136 -1.34 16.56 2.65
C GLU A 136 -0.47 16.65 1.40
N ALA A 137 -0.50 17.80 0.71
CA ALA A 137 0.36 18.05 -0.43
C ALA A 137 1.85 17.95 -0.06
N ALA A 138 2.26 18.51 1.09
CA ALA A 138 3.65 18.42 1.56
C ALA A 138 4.08 16.98 1.87
N TRP A 139 3.18 16.15 2.40
CA TRP A 139 3.44 14.76 2.71
C TRP A 139 3.54 13.89 1.46
N PHE A 140 2.63 14.07 0.50
CA PHE A 140 2.75 13.41 -0.80
C PHE A 140 4.00 13.86 -1.56
N LYS A 141 4.40 15.14 -1.43
CA LYS A 141 5.66 15.65 -1.97
C LYS A 141 6.89 15.05 -1.27
N ALA A 142 6.81 14.78 0.03
CA ALA A 142 7.87 14.09 0.78
C ALA A 142 7.90 12.58 0.52
N ALA A 143 6.82 12.02 -0.03
CA ALA A 143 6.68 10.61 -0.38
C ALA A 143 6.94 10.32 -1.88
N ALA A 144 7.01 11.36 -2.71
CA ALA A 144 7.25 11.29 -4.16
C ALA A 144 8.74 11.24 -4.46
#